data_AF-A0A0H1B864-F1
#
_entry.id   AF-A0A0H1B864-F1
#
_cell.length_a   1.000
_cell.length_b   1.000
_cell.length_c   1.000
_cell.angle_alpha   90.00
_cell.angle_beta   90.00
_cell.angle_gamma   90.00
#
_symmetry.space_group_name_H-M   'P 1'
#
loop_
_entity.id
_entity.type
_entity.pdbx_description
1 polymer ?
#
loop_
_entity_poly.entity_id
_entity_poly.type
_entity_poly.pdbx_seq_one_letter_code
_entity_poly.pdbx_strand_id
1 'polypeptide(L)'
;MEHIAKTRDRTPTPPPDTYYDAEAEVRTRGTGFYAFSKDGAAREEEMEELMKARKETLGERDAATKKKSAREKAKEERRRKIEELRSKRRAEEFLNGLGDLGGIGYDAGKGEG
;
A
#
# COMPACT_ATOMS: atom_id res chain seq x y z
N MET A 1 -9.77 -57.42 -39.73
CA MET A 1 -9.22 -56.23 -39.03
C MET A 1 -10.00 -54.93 -39.32
N GLU A 2 -10.84 -54.85 -40.37
CA GLU A 2 -11.58 -53.62 -40.71
C GLU A 2 -12.59 -53.15 -39.65
N HIS A 3 -13.29 -54.08 -38.99
CA HIS A 3 -14.31 -53.74 -38.00
C HIS A 3 -13.76 -52.98 -36.78
N ILE A 4 -12.53 -53.27 -36.36
CA ILE A 4 -11.88 -52.62 -35.22
C ILE A 4 -11.41 -51.20 -35.59
N ALA A 5 -11.02 -50.96 -36.84
CA ALA A 5 -10.59 -49.64 -37.29
C ALA A 5 -11.76 -48.65 -37.44
N LYS A 6 -12.98 -49.15 -37.67
CA LYS A 6 -14.19 -48.33 -37.82
C LYS A 6 -14.75 -47.81 -36.49
N THR A 7 -14.49 -48.52 -35.38
CA THR A 7 -14.91 -48.15 -34.03
C THR A 7 -13.87 -47.33 -33.26
N ARG A 8 -12.74 -46.98 -33.89
CA ARG A 8 -11.72 -46.13 -33.27
C ARG A 8 -12.22 -44.70 -33.14
N ASP A 9 -12.03 -44.14 -31.96
CA ASP A 9 -12.15 -42.71 -31.74
C ASP A 9 -11.12 -41.98 -32.62
N ARG A 10 -11.58 -40.96 -33.33
CA ARG A 10 -10.79 -40.14 -34.26
C ARG A 10 -10.67 -38.70 -33.76
N THR A 11 -11.14 -38.40 -32.54
CA THR A 11 -10.93 -37.08 -31.96
C THR A 11 -9.44 -36.82 -31.85
N PRO A 12 -8.94 -35.67 -32.33
CA PRO A 12 -7.56 -35.28 -32.08
C PRO A 12 -7.33 -35.17 -30.57
N THR A 13 -6.31 -35.86 -30.09
CA THR A 13 -5.87 -35.83 -28.68
C THR A 13 -4.47 -35.20 -28.63
N PRO A 14 -4.26 -34.08 -27.91
CA PRO A 14 -5.23 -33.39 -27.05
C PRO A 14 -6.34 -32.67 -27.83
N PRO A 15 -7.52 -32.47 -27.21
CA PRO A 15 -8.60 -31.70 -27.81
C PRO A 15 -8.13 -30.27 -28.17
N PRO A 16 -8.76 -29.63 -29.17
CA PRO A 16 -8.42 -28.28 -29.56
C PRO A 16 -8.64 -27.30 -28.39
N ASP A 17 -7.85 -26.22 -28.39
CA ASP A 17 -8.01 -25.16 -27.39
C ASP A 17 -9.42 -24.56 -27.48
N THR A 18 -10.14 -24.62 -26.37
CA THR A 18 -11.48 -24.05 -26.24
C THR A 18 -11.44 -22.95 -25.19
N TYR A 19 -11.82 -21.73 -25.61
CA TYR A 19 -11.83 -20.56 -24.74
C TYR A 19 -13.25 -20.23 -24.28
N TYR A 20 -13.32 -19.51 -23.15
CA TYR A 20 -14.60 -19.10 -22.57
C TYR A 20 -15.40 -18.22 -23.54
N ASP A 21 -16.69 -18.54 -23.68
CA ASP A 21 -17.62 -17.74 -24.46
C ASP A 21 -18.32 -16.70 -23.57
N ALA A 22 -17.90 -15.45 -23.69
CA ALA A 22 -18.51 -14.33 -22.99
C ALA A 22 -19.99 -14.13 -23.37
N GLU A 23 -20.41 -14.52 -24.56
CA GLU A 23 -21.77 -14.29 -25.09
C GLU A 23 -22.78 -15.36 -24.68
N ALA A 24 -22.31 -16.53 -24.25
CA ALA A 24 -23.17 -17.68 -23.95
C ALA A 24 -24.09 -17.47 -22.74
N GLU A 25 -23.66 -16.74 -21.70
CA GLU A 25 -24.49 -16.44 -20.53
C GLU A 25 -24.23 -15.03 -19.98
N VAL A 26 -25.30 -14.28 -19.71
CA VAL A 26 -25.21 -12.89 -19.20
C VAL A 26 -25.12 -12.83 -17.67
N ARG A 27 -25.61 -13.87 -16.96
CA ARG A 27 -25.63 -13.89 -15.48
C ARG A 27 -24.26 -13.91 -14.83
N THR A 28 -23.22 -14.31 -15.56
CA THR A 28 -21.83 -14.36 -15.08
C THR A 28 -21.12 -13.00 -15.15
N ARG A 29 -21.75 -11.96 -15.73
CA ARG A 29 -21.13 -10.66 -15.97
C ARG A 29 -21.35 -9.70 -14.79
N GLY A 30 -20.45 -9.73 -13.82
CA GLY A 30 -20.41 -8.81 -12.68
C GLY A 30 -19.54 -7.57 -12.90
N THR A 31 -19.37 -6.76 -11.86
CA THR A 31 -18.41 -5.65 -11.84
C THR A 31 -16.99 -6.18 -11.98
N GLY A 32 -16.24 -5.68 -12.97
CA GLY A 32 -14.89 -6.17 -13.29
C GLY A 32 -14.85 -7.33 -14.28
N PHE A 33 -15.97 -7.67 -14.91
CA PHE A 33 -16.00 -8.59 -16.04
C PHE A 33 -15.24 -8.02 -17.25
N TYR A 34 -14.41 -8.84 -17.87
CA TYR A 34 -13.71 -8.54 -19.12
C TYR A 34 -13.99 -9.66 -20.12
N ALA A 35 -14.55 -9.31 -21.28
CA ALA A 35 -14.89 -10.26 -22.33
C ALA A 35 -13.67 -10.50 -23.23
N PHE A 36 -12.96 -11.59 -23.01
CA PHE A 36 -11.85 -11.99 -23.87
C PHE A 36 -12.35 -12.54 -25.21
N SER A 37 -11.53 -12.40 -26.24
CA SER A 37 -11.73 -13.03 -27.54
C SER A 37 -11.71 -14.56 -27.45
N LYS A 38 -12.45 -15.20 -28.36
CA LYS A 38 -12.40 -16.66 -28.62
C LYS A 38 -11.21 -17.03 -29.52
N ASP A 39 -10.61 -16.05 -30.17
CA ASP A 39 -9.39 -16.27 -30.95
C ASP A 39 -8.18 -16.28 -30.02
N GLY A 40 -7.34 -17.32 -30.12
CA GLY A 40 -6.23 -17.54 -29.19
C GLY A 40 -5.19 -16.42 -29.22
N ALA A 41 -4.86 -15.92 -30.41
CA ALA A 41 -3.86 -14.86 -30.59
C ALA A 41 -4.38 -13.52 -30.04
N ALA A 42 -5.60 -13.12 -30.44
CA ALA A 42 -6.22 -11.90 -29.92
C ALA A 42 -6.39 -11.96 -28.39
N ARG A 43 -6.75 -13.12 -27.84
CA ARG A 43 -6.87 -13.32 -26.39
C ARG A 43 -5.53 -13.18 -25.68
N GLU A 44 -4.44 -13.67 -26.26
CA GLU A 44 -3.11 -13.53 -25.69
C GLU A 44 -2.70 -12.06 -25.60
N GLU A 45 -2.90 -11.30 -26.68
CA GLU A 45 -2.66 -9.85 -26.71
C GLU A 45 -3.50 -9.12 -25.65
N GLU A 46 -4.80 -9.41 -25.56
CA GLU A 46 -5.70 -8.84 -24.55
C GLU A 46 -5.25 -9.16 -23.11
N MET A 47 -4.75 -10.38 -22.88
CA MET A 47 -4.21 -10.79 -21.58
C MET A 47 -2.92 -10.04 -21.23
N GLU A 48 -2.03 -9.84 -22.20
CA GLU A 48 -0.80 -9.07 -22.03
C GLU A 48 -1.08 -7.60 -21.70
N GLU A 49 -2.01 -6.98 -22.42
CA GLU A 49 -2.46 -5.61 -22.15
C GLU A 49 -3.05 -5.48 -20.74
N LEU A 50 -3.91 -6.41 -20.33
CA LEU A 50 -4.49 -6.42 -19.00
C LEU A 50 -3.40 -6.55 -17.91
N MET A 51 -2.40 -7.42 -18.14
CA MET A 51 -1.27 -7.60 -17.23
C MET A 51 -0.40 -6.34 -17.15
N LYS A 52 -0.20 -5.64 -18.25
CA LYS A 52 0.51 -4.35 -18.29
C LYS A 52 -0.24 -3.29 -17.48
N ALA A 53 -1.54 -3.11 -17.73
CA ALA A 53 -2.37 -2.17 -16.97
C ALA A 53 -2.37 -2.47 -15.46
N ARG A 54 -2.41 -3.76 -15.10
CA ARG A 54 -2.27 -4.19 -13.70
C ARG A 54 -0.93 -3.78 -13.11
N LYS A 55 0.18 -4.02 -13.82
CA LYS A 55 1.53 -3.68 -13.35
C LYS A 55 1.70 -2.18 -13.14
N GLU A 56 1.19 -1.37 -14.07
CA GLU A 56 1.19 0.09 -13.95
C GLU A 56 0.41 0.55 -12.72
N THR A 57 -0.83 0.07 -12.55
CA THR A 57 -1.68 0.39 -11.39
C THR A 57 -1.01 0.03 -10.06
N LEU A 58 -0.40 -1.16 -9.98
CA LEU A 58 0.32 -1.59 -8.77
C LEU A 58 1.56 -0.74 -8.53
N GLY A 59 2.30 -0.39 -9.57
CA GLY A 59 3.47 0.49 -9.49
C GLY A 59 3.12 1.88 -8.95
N GLU A 60 2.04 2.49 -9.43
CA GLU A 60 1.56 3.78 -8.93
C GLU A 60 1.12 3.71 -7.47
N ARG A 61 0.41 2.64 -7.10
CA ARG A 61 -0.01 2.41 -5.71
C ARG A 61 1.19 2.29 -4.79
N ASP A 62 2.20 1.53 -5.18
CA ASP A 62 3.44 1.36 -4.42
C ASP A 62 4.25 2.67 -4.33
N ALA A 63 4.30 3.46 -5.40
CA ALA A 63 4.95 4.77 -5.37
C ALA A 63 4.22 5.72 -4.39
N ALA A 64 2.89 5.74 -4.42
CA ALA A 64 2.08 6.54 -3.52
C ALA A 64 2.25 6.13 -2.05
N THR A 65 2.27 4.83 -1.76
CA THR A 65 2.48 4.33 -0.39
C THR A 65 3.88 4.65 0.12
N LYS A 66 4.92 4.50 -0.72
CA LYS A 66 6.31 4.88 -0.38
C LYS A 66 6.45 6.38 -0.13
N LYS A 67 5.84 7.23 -0.96
CA LYS A 67 5.86 8.69 -0.76
C LYS A 67 5.17 9.08 0.55
N LYS A 68 4.03 8.46 0.86
CA LYS A 68 3.31 8.69 2.11
C LYS A 68 4.14 8.27 3.33
N SER A 69 4.73 7.07 3.30
CA SER A 69 5.54 6.57 4.42
C SER A 69 6.80 7.40 4.64
N ALA A 70 7.48 7.81 3.57
CA ALA A 70 8.63 8.72 3.66
C ALA A 70 8.24 10.08 4.28
N ARG A 71 7.09 10.64 3.87
CA ARG A 71 6.56 11.88 4.44
C ARG A 71 6.27 11.75 5.94
N GLU A 72 5.66 10.64 6.37
CA GLU A 72 5.35 10.44 7.79
C GLU A 72 6.62 10.26 8.63
N LYS A 73 7.62 9.52 8.15
CA LYS A 73 8.93 9.41 8.83
C LYS A 73 9.60 10.76 9.01
N ALA A 74 9.65 11.58 7.95
CA ALA A 74 10.24 12.92 8.03
C ALA A 74 9.48 13.84 9.02
N LYS A 75 8.15 13.71 9.10
CA LYS A 75 7.35 14.45 10.10
C LYS A 75 7.66 13.98 11.51
N GLU A 76 7.75 12.69 11.73
CA GLU A 76 8.04 12.10 13.04
C GLU A 76 9.41 12.52 13.56
N GLU A 77 10.44 12.44 12.72
CA GLU A 77 11.79 12.93 13.03
C GLU A 77 11.78 14.43 13.39
N ARG A 78 11.05 15.24 12.61
CA ARG A 78 10.89 16.67 12.91
C ARG A 78 10.20 16.91 14.24
N ARG A 79 9.14 16.16 14.56
CA ARG A 79 8.43 16.26 15.84
C ARG A 79 9.35 15.91 17.00
N ARG A 80 10.12 14.81 16.89
CA ARG A 80 11.07 14.37 17.90
C ARG A 80 12.13 15.43 18.18
N LYS A 81 12.70 16.04 17.14
CA LYS A 81 13.70 17.11 17.30
C LYS A 81 13.12 18.37 17.95
N ILE A 82 11.89 18.74 17.59
CA ILE A 82 11.19 19.89 18.22
C ILE A 82 10.93 19.60 19.70
N GLU A 83 10.48 18.39 20.03
CA GLU A 83 10.23 17.98 21.41
C GLU A 83 11.51 18.00 22.25
N GLU A 84 12.63 17.51 21.71
CA GLU A 84 13.93 17.57 22.36
C GLU A 84 14.39 19.02 22.62
N LEU A 85 14.24 19.91 21.64
CA LEU A 85 14.57 21.33 21.82
C LEU A 85 13.66 22.00 22.86
N ARG A 86 12.36 21.66 22.87
CA ARG A 86 11.39 22.18 23.84
C ARG A 86 11.62 21.64 25.25
N SER A 87 12.09 20.40 25.41
CA SER A 87 12.42 19.84 26.72
C SER A 87 13.69 20.49 27.28
N LYS A 88 14.73 20.65 26.44
CA LYS A 88 15.96 21.39 26.80
C LYS A 88 15.66 22.81 27.25
N ARG A 89 14.92 23.57 26.44
CA ARG A 89 14.51 24.94 26.79
C ARG A 89 13.72 25.02 28.09
N ARG A 90 12.75 24.12 28.31
CA ARG A 90 11.98 24.08 29.57
C ARG A 90 12.87 23.77 30.77
N ALA A 91 13.85 22.89 30.62
CA ALA A 91 14.82 22.59 31.67
C ALA A 91 15.71 23.81 31.99
N GLU A 92 16.18 24.53 30.97
CA GLU A 92 16.95 25.78 31.14
C GLU A 92 16.12 26.87 31.83
N GLU A 93 14.88 27.09 31.39
CA GLU A 93 13.95 28.05 32.02
C GLU A 93 13.66 27.67 33.49
N PHE A 94 13.48 26.38 33.78
CA PHE A 94 13.31 25.90 35.16
C PHE A 94 14.56 26.16 36.03
N LEU A 95 15.77 25.86 35.52
CA LEU A 95 17.01 26.10 36.25
C LEU A 95 17.26 27.59 36.49
N ASN A 96 17.00 28.44 35.49
CA ASN A 96 17.12 29.89 35.62
C ASN A 96 16.12 30.46 36.64
N GLY A 97 14.87 29.98 36.63
CA GLY A 97 13.85 30.37 37.61
C GLY A 97 14.15 29.91 39.04
N LEU A 98 14.84 28.76 39.21
CA LEU A 98 15.31 28.31 40.51
C LEU A 98 16.46 29.18 41.05
N GLY A 99 17.32 29.69 40.18
CA GLY A 99 18.35 30.67 40.53
C GLY A 99 17.77 32.00 41.05
N ASP A 100 16.61 32.41 40.53
CA ASP A 100 15.90 33.63 40.95
C ASP A 100 15.17 33.45 42.30
N LEU A 101 14.63 32.26 42.58
CA LEU A 101 14.06 31.89 43.88
C LEU A 101 15.11 31.71 44.99
N GLY A 102 16.39 31.53 44.65
CA GLY A 102 17.50 31.50 45.61
C GLY A 102 17.80 32.86 46.27
N GLY A 103 17.20 33.95 45.77
CA GLY A 103 17.35 35.30 46.31
C GLY A 103 16.23 35.75 47.25
N ILE A 104 15.16 34.98 47.42
CA ILE A 104 14.00 35.34 48.25
C ILE A 104 13.77 34.27 49.33
N GLY A 105 14.26 34.54 50.55
CA GLY A 105 13.63 33.96 51.75
C GLY A 105 14.52 33.25 52.78
N TYR A 106 15.51 33.95 53.34
CA TYR A 106 15.86 33.80 54.77
C TYR A 106 16.08 35.21 55.35
N ASP A 107 15.00 35.99 55.47
CA ASP A 107 14.95 37.13 56.39
C ASP A 107 14.29 36.64 57.68
N ALA A 108 15.13 36.12 58.59
CA ALA A 108 14.72 35.72 59.92
C ALA A 108 14.52 36.98 60.76
N GLY A 109 13.27 37.24 61.14
CA GLY A 109 12.83 38.48 61.75
C GLY A 109 13.66 38.95 62.94
N LYS A 110 14.07 40.21 62.89
CA LYS A 110 14.38 41.00 64.08
C LYS A 110 13.07 41.37 64.78
N GLY A 111 12.78 40.69 65.89
CA GLY A 111 11.89 41.22 66.92
C GLY A 111 12.62 42.29 67.71
N GLU A 112 12.13 43.52 67.66
CA GLU A 112 12.46 44.57 68.63
C GLU A 112 11.46 44.49 69.79
N GLY A 113 11.98 44.62 71.01
CA GLY A 113 11.21 44.65 72.27
C GLY A 113 10.89 46.06 72.75
#